data_AF-A0A376C1E9-F1
#
_entry.id   AF-A0A376C1E9-F1
#
_cell.length_a   1.000
_cell.length_b   1.000
_cell.length_c   1.000
_cell.angle_alpha   90.00
_cell.angle_beta   90.00
_cell.angle_gamma   90.00
#
_symmetry.space_group_name_H-M   'P 1'
#
loop_
_entity.id
_entity.type
_entity.pdbx_description
1 polymer ?
#
loop_
_entity_poly.entity_id
_entity_poly.type
_entity_poly.pdbx_seq_one_letter_code
_entity_poly.pdbx_strand_id
1 'polypeptide(L)'
;MKKIFFLGMLFFSLQGFSQTIISQTYYEGTIGTDLKVGLYLAIKETGCPNTYAEAYYKYEKSNERILLEPFMDHKEERFTFVEFGNTGILLLHRKGETLEGLWIAPDGKKQLQVTLKALPQSQKSYERMEEHLEQLNYEAHDC
;
A
#
# COMPACT_ATOMS: atom_id res chain seq x y z
N MET A 1 41.44 -28.07 -30.76
CA MET A 1 40.03 -28.52 -30.59
C MET A 1 39.61 -28.19 -29.17
N LYS A 2 39.07 -26.99 -28.93
CA LYS A 2 37.63 -26.68 -28.93
C LYS A 2 36.83 -27.36 -27.81
N LYS A 3 37.20 -27.28 -26.52
CA LYS A 3 36.31 -27.72 -25.42
C LYS A 3 36.44 -26.95 -24.08
N ILE A 4 36.88 -25.68 -24.08
CA ILE A 4 36.91 -24.87 -22.83
C ILE A 4 36.28 -23.48 -23.06
N PHE A 5 35.11 -23.45 -23.73
CA PHE A 5 34.37 -22.20 -23.94
C PHE A 5 32.86 -22.39 -23.74
N PHE A 6 32.47 -23.19 -22.74
CA PHE A 6 31.06 -23.49 -22.49
C PHE A 6 30.72 -23.61 -21.00
N LEU A 7 31.27 -22.73 -20.15
CA LEU A 7 30.91 -22.68 -18.73
C LEU A 7 30.79 -21.25 -18.17
N GLY A 8 30.54 -20.26 -19.03
CA GLY A 8 30.42 -18.85 -18.64
C GLY A 8 29.06 -18.21 -18.97
N MET A 9 28.05 -19.00 -19.31
CA MET A 9 26.79 -18.50 -19.92
C MET A 9 25.53 -19.04 -19.24
N LEU A 10 25.55 -19.18 -17.91
CA LEU A 10 24.42 -19.70 -17.12
C LEU A 10 24.08 -18.84 -15.89
N PHE A 11 24.49 -17.57 -15.89
CA PHE A 11 24.18 -16.61 -14.82
C PHE A 11 23.33 -15.40 -15.25
N PHE A 12 22.80 -15.36 -16.48
CA PHE A 12 22.19 -14.15 -17.04
C PHE A 12 20.67 -14.17 -17.24
N SER A 13 19.93 -15.18 -16.78
CA SER A 13 18.49 -15.27 -17.05
C SER A 13 17.62 -15.55 -15.83
N LEU A 14 17.91 -14.89 -14.71
CA LEU A 14 16.92 -14.69 -13.64
C LEU A 14 16.60 -13.21 -13.53
N GLN A 15 16.12 -12.61 -14.61
CA GLN A 15 15.23 -11.46 -14.46
C GLN A 15 13.90 -12.03 -14.00
N GLY A 16 13.79 -12.27 -12.68
CA GLY A 16 12.48 -12.49 -12.08
C GLY A 16 11.61 -11.29 -12.45
N PHE A 17 10.35 -11.53 -12.79
CA PHE A 17 9.35 -10.49 -12.93
C PHE A 17 9.08 -9.90 -11.54
N SER A 18 10.03 -9.13 -11.01
CA SER A 18 9.86 -8.41 -9.76
C SER A 18 8.92 -7.25 -10.05
N GLN A 19 7.84 -7.17 -9.27
CA GLN A 19 7.04 -5.97 -9.20
C GLN A 19 7.97 -4.81 -8.82
N THR A 20 7.85 -3.69 -9.53
CA THR A 20 8.68 -2.50 -9.27
C THR A 20 7.87 -1.54 -8.44
N ILE A 21 8.38 -1.16 -7.26
CA ILE A 21 7.80 -0.13 -6.41
C ILE A 21 8.13 1.24 -7.01
N ILE A 22 7.11 1.97 -7.45
CA ILE A 22 7.25 3.32 -8.02
C ILE A 22 7.37 4.34 -6.90
N SER A 23 6.56 4.20 -5.86
CA SER A 23 6.56 5.11 -4.72
C SER A 23 6.06 4.45 -3.45
N GLN A 24 6.63 4.85 -2.32
CA GLN A 24 6.16 4.49 -0.98
C GLN A 24 5.88 5.77 -0.22
N THR A 25 4.77 5.81 0.51
CA THR A 25 4.45 6.93 1.39
C THR A 25 3.77 6.41 2.65
N TYR A 26 4.27 6.87 3.79
CA TYR A 26 3.61 6.67 5.07
C TYR A 26 2.93 7.97 5.49
N TYR A 27 1.67 7.86 5.86
CA TYR A 27 0.83 8.96 6.31
C TYR A 27 0.44 8.75 7.77
N GLU A 28 0.31 9.83 8.53
CA GLU A 28 -0.28 9.82 9.87
C GLU A 28 -1.35 10.90 9.99
N GLY A 29 -2.36 10.64 10.81
CA GLY A 29 -3.42 11.61 11.05
C GLY A 29 -4.59 11.00 11.80
N THR A 30 -5.81 11.44 11.48
CA THR A 30 -7.01 11.04 12.21
C THR A 30 -8.15 10.61 11.30
N ILE A 31 -8.96 9.70 11.81
CA ILE A 31 -10.32 9.41 11.36
C ILE A 31 -11.28 10.02 12.40
N GLY A 32 -12.22 10.84 11.97
CA GLY A 32 -13.06 11.63 12.87
C GLY A 32 -12.23 12.64 13.67
N THR A 33 -12.57 12.81 14.95
CA THR A 33 -11.99 13.85 15.81
C THR A 33 -10.67 13.46 16.46
N ASP A 34 -10.50 12.19 16.82
CA ASP A 34 -9.45 11.77 17.77
C ASP A 34 -8.89 10.37 17.48
N LEU A 35 -9.47 9.61 16.55
CA LEU A 35 -8.99 8.27 16.22
C LEU A 35 -7.75 8.37 15.34
N LYS A 36 -6.58 8.36 15.99
CA LYS A 36 -5.29 8.45 15.31
C LYS A 36 -4.93 7.17 14.57
N VAL A 37 -4.46 7.34 13.33
CA VAL A 37 -4.10 6.25 12.44
C VAL A 37 -2.80 6.54 11.69
N GLY A 38 -2.10 5.48 11.32
CA GLY A 38 -1.01 5.50 10.34
C GLY A 38 -1.39 4.65 9.13
N LEU A 39 -1.14 5.14 7.92
CA LEU A 39 -1.44 4.47 6.66
C LEU A 39 -0.17 4.35 5.83
N TYR A 40 0.16 3.13 5.42
CA TYR A 40 1.21 2.86 4.46
C TYR A 40 0.59 2.64 3.08
N LEU A 41 1.12 3.33 2.06
CA LEU A 41 0.68 3.23 0.67
C LEU A 41 1.90 3.01 -0.22
N ALA A 42 1.87 1.91 -0.97
CA ALA A 42 2.81 1.60 -2.03
C ALA A 42 2.09 1.70 -3.39
N ILE A 43 2.73 2.33 -4.37
CA ILE A 43 2.31 2.30 -5.77
C ILE A 43 3.31 1.44 -6.51
N LYS A 44 2.82 0.40 -7.18
CA LYS A 44 3.62 -0.61 -7.88
C LYS A 44 3.26 -0.68 -9.35
N GLU A 45 4.20 -1.15 -10.17
CA GLU A 45 3.97 -1.50 -11.58
C GLU A 45 3.90 -3.01 -11.77
N THR A 46 2.91 -3.48 -12.54
CA THR A 46 2.80 -4.87 -13.01
C THR A 46 3.05 -4.92 -14.51
N GLY A 47 4.26 -4.53 -14.93
CA GLY A 47 4.60 -4.41 -16.34
C GLY A 47 3.84 -3.27 -17.04
N CYS A 48 4.48 -2.69 -18.04
CA CYS A 48 3.95 -1.53 -18.73
C CYS A 48 2.62 -1.89 -19.44
N PRO A 49 1.50 -1.15 -19.23
CA PRO A 49 1.38 0.16 -18.59
C PRO A 49 0.63 0.16 -17.24
N ASN A 50 0.52 -0.97 -16.54
CA ASN A 50 -0.41 -1.10 -15.41
C ASN A 50 0.25 -0.80 -14.06
N THR A 51 -0.25 0.24 -13.40
CA THR A 51 0.12 0.58 -12.02
C THR A 51 -1.05 0.39 -11.08
N TYR A 52 -0.76 -0.07 -9.87
CA TYR A 52 -1.76 -0.36 -8.85
C TYR A 52 -1.23 0.08 -7.48
N ALA A 53 -2.16 0.29 -6.55
CA ALA A 53 -1.83 0.59 -5.18
C ALA A 53 -1.86 -0.69 -4.36
N GLU A 54 -1.12 -0.69 -3.26
CA GLU A 54 -1.31 -1.59 -2.14
C GLU A 54 -1.17 -0.78 -0.86
N ALA A 55 -1.98 -1.10 0.15
CA ALA A 55 -1.99 -0.34 1.36
C ALA A 55 -2.44 -1.16 2.56
N TYR A 56 -2.04 -0.70 3.73
CA TYR A 56 -2.67 -1.08 4.99
C TYR A 56 -2.72 0.16 5.88
N TYR A 57 -3.59 0.16 6.88
CA TYR A 57 -3.53 1.14 7.94
C TYR A 57 -3.58 0.50 9.32
N LYS A 58 -3.18 1.24 10.34
CA LYS A 58 -3.19 0.81 11.74
C LYS A 58 -3.67 1.94 12.65
N TYR A 59 -4.30 1.57 13.75
CA TYR A 59 -4.61 2.51 14.83
C TYR A 59 -3.36 2.78 15.68
N GLU A 60 -3.15 4.01 16.12
CA GLU A 60 -1.96 4.39 16.94
C GLU A 60 -1.82 3.50 18.19
N LYS A 61 -2.95 3.14 18.82
CA LYS A 61 -3.01 2.37 20.07
C LYS A 61 -3.02 0.85 19.85
N SER A 62 -3.04 0.37 18.61
CA SER A 62 -3.07 -1.06 18.29
C SER A 62 -1.86 -1.46 17.46
N ASN A 63 -1.41 -2.70 17.65
CA ASN A 63 -0.42 -3.32 16.76
C ASN A 63 -1.09 -4.01 15.55
N GLU A 64 -2.43 -4.09 15.56
CA GLU A 64 -3.22 -4.63 14.46
C GLU A 64 -3.12 -3.72 13.24
N ARG A 65 -2.94 -4.36 12.09
CA ARG A 65 -2.93 -3.72 10.78
C ARG A 65 -4.10 -4.25 9.99
N ILE A 66 -4.80 -3.35 9.33
CA ILE A 66 -5.94 -3.67 8.50
C ILE A 66 -5.47 -3.52 7.06
N LEU A 67 -5.45 -4.64 6.35
CA LEU A 67 -5.20 -4.68 4.91
C LEU A 67 -6.31 -3.89 4.19
N LEU A 68 -5.91 -3.16 3.15
CA LEU A 68 -6.81 -2.37 2.34
C LEU A 68 -6.81 -2.90 0.91
N GLU A 69 -7.99 -3.14 0.34
CA GLU A 69 -8.20 -3.40 -1.07
C GLU A 69 -8.35 -2.06 -1.82
N PRO A 70 -7.36 -1.63 -2.62
CA PRO A 70 -7.33 -0.30 -3.18
C PRO A 70 -7.84 -0.25 -4.62
N PHE A 71 -8.61 0.79 -4.91
CA PHE A 71 -8.98 1.20 -6.26
C PHE A 71 -8.54 2.64 -6.45
N MET A 72 -7.82 2.92 -7.53
CA MET A 72 -7.17 4.21 -7.73
C MET A 72 -7.52 4.82 -9.09
N ASP A 73 -7.86 6.11 -9.06
CA ASP A 73 -7.77 6.98 -10.22
C ASP A 73 -6.44 7.72 -10.18
N HIS A 74 -5.50 7.29 -11.03
CA HIS A 74 -4.15 7.85 -11.11
C HIS A 74 -4.12 9.31 -11.54
N LYS A 75 -5.05 9.73 -12.41
CA LYS A 75 -5.05 11.11 -12.96
C LYS A 75 -5.54 12.11 -11.93
N GLU A 76 -6.54 11.68 -11.16
CA GLU A 76 -7.19 12.52 -10.15
C GLU A 76 -6.58 12.34 -8.75
N GLU A 77 -5.60 11.45 -8.60
CA GLU A 77 -5.05 11.01 -7.31
C GLU A 77 -6.11 10.66 -6.26
N ARG A 78 -7.17 9.96 -6.70
CA ARG A 78 -8.27 9.50 -5.84
C ARG A 78 -8.14 8.01 -5.56
N PHE A 79 -8.43 7.65 -4.32
CA PHE A 79 -8.30 6.30 -3.81
C PHE A 79 -9.61 5.91 -3.13
N THR A 80 -10.12 4.73 -3.47
CA THR A 80 -11.10 4.01 -2.68
C THR A 80 -10.38 2.83 -2.04
N PHE A 81 -10.30 2.79 -0.72
CA PHE A 81 -9.78 1.65 0.02
C PHE A 81 -10.93 0.95 0.70
N VAL A 82 -11.12 -0.33 0.42
CA VAL A 82 -12.05 -1.17 1.18
C VAL A 82 -11.24 -1.92 2.23
N GLU A 83 -11.65 -1.86 3.49
CA GLU A 83 -11.01 -2.67 4.54
C GLU A 83 -11.26 -4.14 4.27
N PHE A 84 -10.21 -4.96 4.36
CA PHE A 84 -10.36 -6.41 4.22
C PHE A 84 -11.39 -6.94 5.22
N GLY A 85 -12.31 -7.79 4.77
CA GLY A 85 -13.48 -8.22 5.55
C GLY A 85 -14.68 -7.27 5.51
N ASN A 86 -14.63 -6.22 4.67
CA ASN A 86 -15.73 -5.26 4.44
C ASN A 86 -16.20 -4.56 5.73
N THR A 87 -15.25 -4.08 6.54
CA THR A 87 -15.52 -3.42 7.83
C THR A 87 -15.55 -1.89 7.75
N GLY A 88 -15.20 -1.33 6.59
CA GLY A 88 -15.17 0.11 6.34
C GLY A 88 -14.63 0.44 4.96
N ILE A 89 -14.92 1.65 4.49
CA ILE A 89 -14.45 2.16 3.20
C ILE A 89 -13.83 3.54 3.41
N LEU A 90 -12.62 3.76 2.90
CA LEU A 90 -11.98 5.08 2.84
C LEU A 90 -12.09 5.62 1.40
N LEU A 91 -12.69 6.80 1.25
CA LEU A 91 -12.72 7.57 0.00
C LEU A 91 -11.77 8.76 0.18
N LEU A 92 -10.57 8.69 -0.39
CA LEU A 92 -9.50 9.65 -0.14
C LEU A 92 -8.98 10.29 -1.43
N HIS A 93 -8.53 11.54 -1.32
CA HIS A 93 -7.91 12.29 -2.40
C HIS A 93 -6.57 12.81 -1.88
N ARG A 94 -5.49 12.50 -2.62
CA ARG A 94 -4.18 13.06 -2.31
C ARG A 94 -4.11 14.50 -2.81
N LYS A 95 -3.68 15.42 -1.95
CA LYS A 95 -3.46 16.83 -2.29
C LYS A 95 -2.08 17.25 -1.80
N GLY A 96 -1.07 17.08 -2.65
CA GLY A 96 0.32 17.28 -2.24
C GLY A 96 0.71 16.29 -1.14
N GLU A 97 1.02 16.79 0.05
CA GLU A 97 1.44 15.96 1.19
C GLU A 97 0.27 15.41 2.03
N THR A 98 -0.97 15.78 1.74
CA THR A 98 -2.13 15.30 2.49
C THR A 98 -2.92 14.23 1.74
N LEU A 99 -3.56 13.35 2.51
CA LEU A 99 -4.55 12.40 2.04
C LEU A 99 -5.83 12.65 2.83
N GLU A 100 -6.86 13.15 2.16
CA GLU A 100 -8.06 13.71 2.79
C GLU A 100 -9.33 13.08 2.22
N GLY A 101 -10.36 12.90 3.05
CA GLY A 101 -11.65 12.44 2.58
C GLY A 101 -12.53 11.85 3.68
N LEU A 102 -13.15 10.70 3.43
CA LEU A 102 -14.11 10.10 4.36
C LEU A 102 -13.77 8.64 4.64
N TRP A 103 -13.94 8.23 5.89
CA TRP A 103 -14.17 6.85 6.27
C TRP A 103 -15.68 6.64 6.39
N ILE A 104 -16.19 5.55 5.82
CA ILE A 104 -17.61 5.23 5.78
C ILE A 104 -17.78 3.82 6.36
N ALA A 105 -18.65 3.69 7.35
CA ALA A 105 -19.03 2.40 7.90
C ALA A 105 -19.70 1.53 6.82
N PRO A 106 -19.64 0.19 6.93
CA PRO A 106 -20.12 -0.71 5.89
C PRO A 106 -21.63 -0.63 5.66
N ASP A 107 -22.40 -0.15 6.65
CA ASP A 107 -23.83 0.13 6.51
C ASP A 107 -24.15 1.55 6.01
N GLY A 108 -23.13 2.36 5.74
CA GLY A 108 -23.21 3.73 5.24
C GLY A 108 -23.68 4.78 6.26
N LYS A 109 -24.09 4.38 7.47
CA LYS A 109 -24.73 5.29 8.44
C LYS A 109 -23.75 6.23 9.12
N LYS A 110 -22.53 5.77 9.34
CA LYS A 110 -21.47 6.55 9.98
C LYS A 110 -20.44 6.97 8.94
N GLN A 111 -20.21 8.26 8.84
CA GLN A 111 -19.20 8.84 7.98
C GLN A 111 -18.32 9.76 8.83
N LEU A 112 -17.00 9.59 8.73
CA LEU A 112 -16.02 10.31 9.52
C LEU A 112 -15.02 10.99 8.59
N GLN A 113 -14.70 12.25 8.87
CA GLN A 113 -13.65 12.96 8.14
C GLN A 113 -12.30 12.26 8.34
N VAL A 114 -11.53 12.11 7.28
CA VAL A 114 -10.16 11.59 7.32
C VAL A 114 -9.22 12.69 6.86
N THR A 115 -8.17 12.92 7.64
CA THR A 115 -7.10 13.85 7.29
C THR A 115 -5.78 13.24 7.72
N LEU A 116 -4.96 12.85 6.75
CA LEU A 116 -3.64 12.28 6.97
C LEU A 116 -2.59 13.14 6.28
N LYS A 117 -1.39 13.21 6.86
CA LYS A 117 -0.24 13.93 6.33
C LYS A 117 0.93 12.98 6.14
N ALA A 118 1.61 13.10 5.02
CA ALA A 118 2.82 12.35 4.72
C ALA A 118 3.90 12.63 5.78
N LEU A 119 4.54 11.56 6.26
CA LEU A 119 5.63 11.61 7.23
C LEU A 119 6.81 10.81 6.68
N PRO A 120 7.91 11.47 6.24
CA PRO A 120 9.08 10.80 5.71
C PRO A 120 9.61 9.71 6.65
N GLN A 121 9.92 8.55 6.09
CA GLN A 121 10.48 7.42 6.82
C GLN A 121 11.89 7.08 6.33
N SER A 122 12.65 6.38 7.16
CA SER A 122 13.92 5.78 6.72
C SER A 122 13.67 4.62 5.77
N GLN A 123 14.64 4.33 4.89
CA GLN A 123 14.56 3.19 3.96
C GLN A 123 14.25 1.87 4.67
N LYS A 124 14.95 1.61 5.79
CA LYS A 124 14.72 0.42 6.64
C LYS A 124 13.30 0.35 7.21
N SER A 125 12.66 1.50 7.45
CA SER A 125 11.27 1.55 7.89
C SER A 125 10.34 1.17 6.75
N TYR A 126 10.60 1.67 5.53
CA TYR A 126 9.83 1.29 4.34
C TYR A 126 9.96 -0.20 4.00
N GLU A 127 11.16 -0.77 4.05
CA GLU A 127 11.38 -2.22 3.87
C GLU A 127 10.54 -3.04 4.86
N ARG A 128 10.54 -2.66 6.14
CA ARG A 128 9.72 -3.35 7.15
C ARG A 128 8.22 -3.18 6.91
N MET A 129 7.76 -2.02 6.43
CA MET A 129 6.34 -1.84 6.10
C MET A 129 5.94 -2.69 4.90
N GLU A 130 6.82 -2.84 3.92
CA GLU A 130 6.63 -3.75 2.79
C GLU A 130 6.53 -5.21 3.23
N GLU A 131 7.45 -5.67 4.09
CA GLU A 131 7.39 -7.03 4.68
C GLU A 131 6.06 -7.28 5.41
N HIS A 132 5.55 -6.30 6.17
CA HIS A 132 4.24 -6.44 6.82
C HIS A 132 3.09 -6.50 5.80
N LEU A 133 3.16 -5.71 4.73
CA LEU A 133 2.14 -5.70 3.68
C LEU A 133 2.11 -7.03 2.94
N GLU A 134 3.27 -7.61 2.61
CA GLU A 134 3.38 -8.94 2.03
C GLU A 134 2.76 -10.01 2.94
N GLN A 135 3.07 -9.96 4.24
CA GLN A 135 2.50 -10.91 5.20
C GLN A 135 0.97 -10.77 5.34
N LEU A 136 0.45 -9.54 5.38
CA LEU A 136 -1.00 -9.30 5.42
C LEU A 136 -1.71 -9.87 4.19
N ASN A 137 -1.12 -9.69 3.00
CA ASN A 137 -1.68 -10.25 1.76
C ASN A 137 -1.67 -11.79 1.80
N TYR A 138 -0.58 -12.40 2.27
CA TYR A 138 -0.50 -13.86 2.43
C TYR A 138 -1.60 -14.38 3.37
N GLU A 139 -1.75 -13.77 4.55
CA GLU A 139 -2.77 -14.15 5.53
C GLU A 139 -4.21 -13.95 5.03
N ALA A 140 -4.43 -12.95 4.17
CA ALA A 140 -5.76 -12.60 3.66
C ALA A 140 -6.20 -13.40 2.43
N HIS A 141 -5.27 -13.78 1.55
CA HIS A 141 -5.60 -14.32 0.23
C HIS A 141 -5.03 -15.72 -0.04
N ASP A 142 -3.93 -16.10 0.59
CA ASP A 142 -3.19 -17.34 0.27
C ASP A 142 -3.30 -18.41 1.36
N CYS A 143 -3.91 -18.10 2.50
CA CYS A 143 -3.94 -18.94 3.69
C CYS A 143 -5.34 -19.47 4.04
#